data_AF-A0A962GGW2-F1
#
_entry.id   AF-A0A962GGW2-F1
#
_cell.length_a   1.000
_cell.length_b   1.000
_cell.length_c   1.000
_cell.angle_alpha   90.00
_cell.angle_beta   90.00
_cell.angle_gamma   90.00
#
_symmetry.space_group_name_H-M   'P 1'
#
loop_
_entity.id
_entity.type
_entity.pdbx_description
1 polymer ?
#
loop_
_entity_poly.entity_id
_entity_poly.type
_entity_poly.pdbx_seq_one_letter_code
_entity_poly.pdbx_strand_id
1 'polypeptide(L)'
;MEKQKIRNMSFPDHDGNWIEVLDMLKENNWHDCTTISPVEFCNKLRNSVPYEWSYWQELSAFECLILHKGMYDRLRNDFLDGVESAFEYVFGNAVFNVYVSKENNISNIKGHKVHFSLNDMIQGIKKLLKIGKQYKARPKEKNILLVTANHSGNIGDDAITLASLDILQEAYPDATVIIDKGPASKELISRVELVVLGGGGIFYDHCFYNVQNYCQYLLYAHEFGIDSAAIGIGAQGITTECGSELYRRSLDTVKFISVRDPCSYKKLKHEVVPKTNLYMHQDVVFGLKNSKSNLLIKKESKPVLLFSLLDASIMPTSNSTKLYQKSQTECVEFLTRYFDVILFVQSKDDLNMYKKLKDLYQLNILELEYSKTREVVDVYSQADLVLTSRLHGFIFSCLAQTPVITVASSHEGSKLGSMVFDSVPSAKSGFIVLKEYCLDLLKQKVDLYLRDPDALVPDVNEVNKNKNIVNKLPQLFKDQIKL
;
A
#
# COMPACT_ATOMS: atom_id res chain seq x y z
N MET A 1 4.77 27.57 -13.24
CA MET A 1 4.05 26.34 -12.83
C MET A 1 5.08 25.32 -12.31
N GLU A 2 5.83 25.67 -11.26
CA GLU A 2 6.81 24.76 -10.64
C GLU A 2 6.12 23.95 -9.55
N LYS A 3 5.28 22.99 -9.97
CA LYS A 3 4.77 21.99 -9.03
C LYS A 3 5.85 20.94 -8.80
N GLN A 4 6.11 20.64 -7.54
CA GLN A 4 7.11 19.65 -7.10
C GLN A 4 6.78 18.28 -7.70
N LYS A 5 7.53 17.89 -8.75
CA LYS A 5 7.26 16.68 -9.54
C LYS A 5 7.30 15.42 -8.68
N ILE A 6 8.31 15.28 -7.82
CA ILE A 6 8.49 14.13 -6.93
C ILE A 6 9.06 14.66 -5.60
N ARG A 7 8.42 14.36 -4.46
CA ARG A 7 8.93 14.75 -3.13
C ARG A 7 9.77 13.61 -2.56
N ASN A 8 10.82 13.96 -1.80
CA ASN A 8 11.55 13.08 -0.87
C ASN A 8 12.33 11.90 -1.47
N MET A 9 12.61 11.88 -2.77
CA MET A 9 13.52 10.88 -3.33
C MET A 9 14.97 11.39 -3.21
N SER A 10 15.82 10.69 -2.48
CA SER A 10 17.23 11.05 -2.38
C SER A 10 17.96 10.60 -3.65
N PHE A 11 18.60 11.53 -4.36
CA PHE A 11 19.61 11.13 -5.34
C PHE A 11 20.81 10.52 -4.61
N PRO A 12 21.42 9.43 -5.10
CA PRO A 12 22.59 8.81 -4.49
C PRO A 12 23.85 9.64 -4.76
N ASP A 13 23.95 10.80 -4.10
CA ASP A 13 25.04 11.79 -4.22
C ASP A 13 26.42 11.27 -3.75
N HIS A 14 26.53 9.99 -3.38
CA HIS A 14 27.77 9.32 -2.97
C HIS A 14 28.19 8.21 -3.94
N ASP A 15 27.35 7.83 -4.91
CA ASP A 15 27.68 6.79 -5.88
C ASP A 15 28.30 7.41 -7.14
N GLY A 16 29.57 7.07 -7.40
CA GLY A 16 30.33 7.60 -8.52
C GLY A 16 29.65 7.37 -9.88
N ASN A 17 28.96 6.24 -10.08
CA ASN A 17 28.31 5.95 -11.35
C ASN A 17 27.13 6.90 -11.63
N TRP A 18 26.43 7.32 -10.58
CA TRP A 18 25.31 8.25 -10.70
C TRP A 18 25.79 9.69 -10.94
N ILE A 19 26.85 10.10 -10.22
CA ILE A 19 27.47 11.42 -10.36
C ILE A 19 28.07 11.58 -11.76
N GLU A 20 28.80 10.57 -12.26
CA GLU A 20 29.39 10.58 -13.60
C GLU A 20 28.36 10.83 -14.70
N VAL A 21 27.16 10.23 -14.60
CA VAL A 21 26.08 10.47 -15.57
C VAL A 21 25.61 11.92 -15.49
N LEU A 22 25.39 12.47 -14.29
CA LEU A 22 24.98 13.88 -14.15
C LEU A 22 26.04 14.85 -14.69
N ASP A 23 27.30 14.61 -14.39
CA ASP A 23 28.39 15.49 -14.83
C ASP A 23 28.54 15.44 -16.35
N MET A 24 28.45 14.24 -16.94
CA MET A 24 28.42 14.08 -18.40
C MET A 24 27.24 14.84 -19.04
N LEU A 25 26.03 14.76 -18.47
CA LEU A 25 24.87 15.52 -18.98
C LEU A 25 25.09 17.04 -18.87
N LYS A 26 25.73 17.53 -17.80
CA LYS A 26 26.03 18.96 -17.64
C LYS A 26 27.09 19.43 -18.63
N GLU A 27 28.17 18.68 -18.79
CA GLU A 27 29.27 19.00 -19.72
C GLU A 27 28.82 19.13 -21.18
N ASN A 28 27.76 18.38 -21.55
CA ASN A 28 27.16 18.40 -22.88
C ASN A 28 25.88 19.25 -22.97
N ASN A 29 25.52 20.00 -21.92
CA ASN A 29 24.29 20.82 -21.83
C ASN A 29 22.97 20.05 -22.05
N TRP A 30 22.92 18.77 -21.69
CA TRP A 30 21.75 17.90 -21.83
C TRP A 30 20.89 17.78 -20.55
N HIS A 31 21.23 18.51 -19.50
CA HIS A 31 20.51 18.46 -18.21
C HIS A 31 19.07 19.02 -18.26
N ASP A 32 18.76 19.82 -19.29
CA ASP A 32 17.43 20.36 -19.56
C ASP A 32 16.67 19.61 -20.67
N CYS A 33 17.28 18.58 -21.29
CA CYS A 33 16.60 17.75 -22.28
C CYS A 33 15.42 17.01 -21.68
N THR A 34 14.39 16.78 -22.51
CA THR A 34 13.29 15.89 -22.17
C THR A 34 13.82 14.47 -22.02
N THR A 35 13.79 13.95 -20.79
CA THR A 35 14.57 12.77 -20.42
C THR A 35 13.69 11.69 -19.80
N ILE A 36 13.91 10.43 -20.16
CA ILE A 36 13.39 9.29 -19.38
C ILE A 36 14.54 8.65 -18.60
N SER A 37 14.33 8.40 -17.30
CA SER A 37 15.41 7.97 -16.41
C SER A 37 14.88 7.23 -15.17
N PRO A 38 15.76 6.67 -14.31
CA PRO A 38 15.36 6.31 -12.95
C PRO A 38 14.77 7.53 -12.22
N VAL A 39 13.90 7.25 -11.26
CA VAL A 39 13.14 8.28 -10.52
C VAL A 39 14.04 9.24 -9.76
N GLU A 40 15.21 8.78 -9.33
CA GLU A 40 16.17 9.56 -8.56
C GLU A 40 16.73 10.73 -9.38
N PHE A 41 16.89 10.55 -10.71
CA PHE A 41 17.29 11.63 -11.61
C PHE A 41 16.22 12.70 -11.79
N CYS A 42 14.93 12.41 -11.56
CA CYS A 42 13.85 13.38 -11.69
C CYS A 42 13.96 14.56 -10.70
N ASN A 43 14.78 14.43 -9.65
CA ASN A 43 15.06 15.52 -8.71
C ASN A 43 16.24 16.40 -9.13
N LYS A 44 17.10 15.90 -10.04
CA LYS A 44 18.29 16.61 -10.51
C LYS A 44 18.11 17.16 -11.92
N LEU A 45 17.19 16.59 -12.69
CA LEU A 45 16.92 16.96 -14.09
C LEU A 45 15.52 17.55 -14.23
N ARG A 46 15.43 18.77 -14.77
CA ARG A 46 14.18 19.55 -14.83
C ARG A 46 13.08 18.87 -15.64
N ASN A 47 13.46 18.29 -16.77
CA ASN A 47 12.55 17.68 -17.75
C ASN A 47 12.64 16.14 -17.77
N SER A 48 13.02 15.55 -16.65
CA SER A 48 13.06 14.11 -16.48
C SER A 48 11.71 13.55 -15.99
N VAL A 49 11.35 12.36 -16.50
CA VAL A 49 10.23 11.52 -16.07
C VAL A 49 10.70 10.08 -15.80
N PRO A 50 10.02 9.32 -14.94
CA PRO A 50 10.43 7.97 -14.59
C PRO A 50 10.08 6.96 -15.71
N TYR A 51 10.68 5.77 -15.68
CA TYR A 51 10.51 4.73 -16.70
C TYR A 51 9.07 4.34 -17.01
N GLU A 52 8.15 4.45 -16.05
CA GLU A 52 6.75 4.13 -16.27
C GLU A 52 6.12 4.98 -17.39
N TRP A 53 6.68 6.15 -17.73
CA TRP A 53 6.19 6.99 -18.84
C TRP A 53 6.33 6.33 -20.21
N SER A 54 7.24 5.36 -20.36
CA SER A 54 7.37 4.56 -21.59
C SER A 54 6.09 3.80 -21.97
N TYR A 55 5.14 3.65 -21.04
CA TYR A 55 3.87 2.96 -21.31
C TYR A 55 2.89 3.80 -22.13
N TRP A 56 3.02 5.13 -22.12
CA TRP A 56 2.11 6.04 -22.82
C TRP A 56 2.79 7.20 -23.53
N GLN A 57 4.11 7.29 -23.51
CA GLN A 57 4.89 8.21 -24.32
C GLN A 57 5.75 7.42 -25.29
N GLU A 58 5.71 7.84 -26.56
CA GLU A 58 6.53 7.28 -27.61
C GLU A 58 7.98 7.75 -27.49
N LEU A 59 8.91 6.97 -28.03
CA LEU A 59 10.35 7.28 -28.01
C LEU A 59 10.69 8.68 -28.50
N SER A 60 9.99 9.17 -29.52
CA SER A 60 10.20 10.51 -30.10
C SER A 60 9.84 11.66 -29.16
N ALA A 61 9.19 11.39 -28.02
CA ALA A 61 8.94 12.40 -26.99
C ALA A 61 10.19 12.71 -26.15
N PHE A 62 11.27 11.95 -26.30
CA PHE A 62 12.47 12.07 -25.50
C PHE A 62 13.67 12.47 -26.33
N GLU A 63 14.51 13.31 -25.74
CA GLU A 63 15.77 13.78 -26.29
C GLU A 63 16.96 13.02 -25.70
N CYS A 64 16.82 12.53 -24.47
CA CYS A 64 17.83 11.76 -23.75
C CYS A 64 17.19 10.57 -23.03
N LEU A 65 17.88 9.43 -23.03
CA LEU A 65 17.50 8.24 -22.27
C LEU A 65 18.64 7.88 -21.31
N ILE A 66 18.34 7.80 -20.01
CA ILE A 66 19.28 7.31 -19.00
C ILE A 66 18.80 5.94 -18.56
N LEU A 67 19.45 4.87 -19.01
CA LEU A 67 18.98 3.51 -18.81
C LEU A 67 19.85 2.77 -17.79
N HIS A 68 19.27 2.39 -16.66
CA HIS A 68 19.89 1.62 -15.59
C HIS A 68 19.89 0.13 -15.96
N LYS A 69 21.07 -0.50 -15.92
CA LYS A 69 21.29 -1.85 -16.44
C LYS A 69 20.47 -2.94 -15.75
N GLY A 70 20.14 -2.72 -14.48
CA GLY A 70 19.29 -3.61 -13.68
C GLY A 70 17.80 -3.26 -13.65
N MET A 71 17.32 -2.31 -14.46
CA MET A 71 15.91 -1.85 -14.43
C MET A 71 15.26 -1.77 -15.81
N TYR A 72 15.83 -2.41 -16.83
CA TYR A 72 15.24 -2.39 -18.18
C TYR A 72 13.84 -2.99 -18.25
N ASP A 73 13.57 -3.98 -17.40
CA ASP A 73 12.26 -4.61 -17.28
C ASP A 73 11.15 -3.62 -16.91
N ARG A 74 11.48 -2.47 -16.35
CA ARG A 74 10.52 -1.39 -16.03
C ARG A 74 10.05 -0.60 -17.24
N LEU A 75 10.75 -0.68 -18.36
CA LEU A 75 10.34 -0.02 -19.60
C LEU A 75 9.40 -0.93 -20.41
N ARG A 76 8.52 -0.32 -21.22
CA ARG A 76 7.68 -1.05 -22.20
C ARG A 76 8.60 -1.73 -23.23
N ASN A 77 8.30 -2.96 -23.64
CA ASN A 77 9.21 -3.76 -24.48
C ASN A 77 9.40 -3.18 -25.88
N ASP A 78 8.32 -2.71 -26.52
CA ASP A 78 8.38 -2.03 -27.82
C ASP A 78 9.11 -0.67 -27.74
N PHE A 79 9.03 0.01 -26.59
CA PHE A 79 9.84 1.20 -26.32
C PHE A 79 11.33 0.87 -26.36
N LEU A 80 11.76 -0.25 -25.77
CA LEU A 80 13.15 -0.70 -25.86
C LEU A 80 13.56 -1.09 -27.29
N ASP A 81 12.65 -1.69 -28.05
CA ASP A 81 12.91 -2.16 -29.42
C ASP A 81 13.26 -1.03 -30.39
N GLY A 82 12.73 0.16 -30.17
CA GLY A 82 13.01 1.32 -31.01
C GLY A 82 14.29 2.10 -30.64
N VAL A 83 14.89 1.87 -29.47
CA VAL A 83 15.98 2.71 -28.93
C VAL A 83 17.16 2.82 -29.89
N GLU A 84 17.69 1.71 -30.40
CA GLU A 84 18.87 1.73 -31.29
C GLU A 84 18.59 2.43 -32.63
N SER A 85 17.33 2.38 -33.09
CA SER A 85 16.93 2.99 -34.35
C SER A 85 16.83 4.51 -34.22
N ALA A 86 16.30 5.01 -33.11
CA ALA A 86 15.99 6.43 -32.89
C ALA A 86 17.08 7.20 -32.12
N PHE A 87 17.91 6.51 -31.33
CA PHE A 87 18.91 7.14 -30.46
C PHE A 87 20.33 6.63 -30.73
N GLU A 88 21.29 7.47 -30.42
CA GLU A 88 22.72 7.17 -30.46
C GLU A 88 23.25 6.95 -29.03
N TYR A 89 24.08 5.93 -28.85
CA TYR A 89 24.73 5.65 -27.58
C TYR A 89 25.88 6.62 -27.37
N VAL A 90 25.90 7.33 -26.23
CA VAL A 90 26.87 8.41 -26.00
C VAL A 90 27.78 8.15 -24.80
N PHE A 91 27.30 7.41 -23.80
CA PHE A 91 28.03 7.16 -22.55
C PHE A 91 27.54 5.87 -21.88
N GLY A 92 28.43 5.21 -21.14
CA GLY A 92 28.04 4.14 -20.24
C GLY A 92 29.11 3.86 -19.18
N ASN A 93 28.65 3.41 -18.01
CA ASN A 93 29.51 2.98 -16.90
C ASN A 93 29.00 1.63 -16.35
N ALA A 94 29.38 1.26 -15.13
CA ALA A 94 29.00 -0.04 -14.56
C ALA A 94 27.47 -0.19 -14.39
N VAL A 95 26.75 0.93 -14.23
CA VAL A 95 25.33 0.95 -13.87
C VAL A 95 24.45 1.45 -15.00
N PHE A 96 24.94 2.39 -15.81
CA PHE A 96 24.11 3.11 -16.79
C PHE A 96 24.59 2.96 -18.23
N ASN A 97 23.63 3.07 -19.13
CA ASN A 97 23.84 3.43 -20.54
C ASN A 97 23.04 4.71 -20.81
N VAL A 98 23.64 5.68 -21.50
CA VAL A 98 22.99 6.94 -21.87
C VAL A 98 22.93 7.05 -23.38
N TYR A 99 21.75 7.45 -23.86
CA TYR A 99 21.44 7.62 -25.26
C TYR A 99 20.89 9.03 -25.52
N VAL A 100 21.15 9.57 -26.70
CA VAL A 100 20.65 10.88 -27.15
C VAL A 100 19.98 10.72 -28.50
N SER A 101 18.89 11.44 -28.73
CA SER A 101 18.14 11.38 -29.99
C SER A 101 19.06 11.69 -31.16
N LYS A 102 18.97 10.91 -32.25
CA LYS A 102 19.74 11.15 -33.47
C LYS A 102 19.41 12.49 -34.14
N GLU A 103 18.26 13.07 -33.81
CA GLU A 103 17.85 14.39 -34.31
C GLU A 103 18.63 15.55 -33.67
N ASN A 104 19.25 15.34 -32.50
CA ASN A 104 19.92 16.40 -31.73
C ASN A 104 21.35 16.75 -32.19
N ASN A 105 21.73 16.40 -33.43
CA ASN A 105 23.00 16.76 -34.08
C ASN A 105 24.23 16.59 -33.16
N ILE A 106 24.67 15.35 -33.01
CA ILE A 106 25.59 14.89 -31.96
C ILE A 106 27.08 15.21 -32.28
N SER A 107 27.36 16.16 -33.17
CA SER A 107 28.75 16.52 -33.51
C SER A 107 29.48 17.11 -32.29
N ASN A 108 30.54 16.43 -31.82
CA ASN A 108 31.45 16.79 -30.71
C ASN A 108 31.04 16.36 -29.28
N ILE A 109 30.54 15.13 -29.07
CA ILE A 109 30.40 14.61 -27.70
C ILE A 109 31.76 14.46 -27.03
N LYS A 110 31.90 15.05 -25.85
CA LYS A 110 33.05 14.80 -24.98
C LYS A 110 32.83 13.51 -24.18
N GLY A 111 33.83 12.62 -24.18
CA GLY A 111 33.85 11.46 -23.28
C GLY A 111 33.32 10.13 -23.83
N HIS A 112 33.23 9.98 -25.16
CA HIS A 112 32.79 8.73 -25.81
C HIS A 112 33.60 7.52 -25.32
N LYS A 113 32.99 6.63 -24.53
CA LYS A 113 33.64 5.40 -24.04
C LYS A 113 32.81 4.17 -24.43
N VAL A 114 33.50 3.28 -25.15
CA VAL A 114 33.23 1.88 -25.51
C VAL A 114 31.78 1.49 -25.82
N HIS A 115 31.58 0.98 -27.03
CA HIS A 115 30.37 0.28 -27.49
C HIS A 115 30.07 -0.93 -26.60
N PHE A 116 29.01 -0.86 -25.80
CA PHE A 116 28.29 -2.04 -25.33
C PHE A 116 27.06 -2.20 -26.25
N SER A 117 26.89 -3.37 -26.86
CA SER A 117 25.76 -3.64 -27.75
C SER A 117 24.47 -3.71 -26.93
N LEU A 118 23.59 -2.72 -27.08
CA LEU A 118 22.26 -2.73 -26.44
C LEU A 118 21.47 -3.97 -26.91
N ASN A 119 21.62 -4.35 -28.18
CA ASN A 119 21.10 -5.59 -28.73
C ASN A 119 21.45 -6.82 -27.91
N ASP A 120 22.70 -7.05 -27.50
CA ASP A 120 23.06 -8.29 -26.78
C ASP A 120 22.31 -8.38 -25.44
N MET A 121 22.13 -7.23 -24.79
CA MET A 121 21.44 -7.10 -23.52
C MET A 121 19.92 -7.19 -23.68
N ILE A 122 19.33 -6.50 -24.65
CA ILE A 122 17.92 -6.63 -25.03
C ILE A 122 17.62 -8.07 -25.43
N GLN A 123 18.49 -8.73 -26.20
CA GLN A 123 18.32 -10.14 -26.56
C GLN A 123 18.42 -11.04 -25.33
N GLY A 124 19.28 -10.75 -24.37
CA GLY A 124 19.32 -11.42 -23.06
C GLY A 124 18.02 -11.28 -22.28
N ILE A 125 17.48 -10.06 -22.16
CA ILE A 125 16.20 -9.78 -21.49
C ILE A 125 15.05 -10.41 -22.25
N LYS A 126 14.99 -10.27 -23.58
CA LYS A 126 13.99 -10.91 -24.43
C LYS A 126 14.07 -12.43 -24.33
N LYS A 127 15.24 -13.03 -24.14
CA LYS A 127 15.39 -14.46 -23.91
C LYS A 127 14.78 -14.85 -22.55
N LEU A 128 15.02 -14.08 -21.49
CA LEU A 128 14.36 -14.25 -20.19
C LEU A 128 12.84 -14.07 -20.27
N LEU A 129 12.34 -13.07 -21.01
CA LEU A 129 10.91 -12.82 -21.21
C LEU A 129 10.24 -13.86 -22.14
N LYS A 130 10.96 -14.36 -23.17
CA LYS A 130 10.50 -15.46 -24.02
C LYS A 130 10.41 -16.77 -23.24
N ILE A 131 11.28 -16.99 -22.26
CA ILE A 131 11.12 -18.08 -21.29
C ILE A 131 9.77 -17.90 -20.56
N GLY A 132 9.42 -16.69 -20.12
CA GLY A 132 8.09 -16.39 -19.58
C GLY A 132 6.92 -16.79 -20.50
N LYS A 133 7.02 -16.51 -21.82
CA LYS A 133 6.02 -16.96 -22.82
C LYS A 133 5.94 -18.48 -22.99
N GLN A 134 7.02 -19.22 -22.71
CA GLN A 134 6.99 -20.70 -22.69
C GLN A 134 6.31 -21.24 -21.42
N TYR A 135 6.25 -20.43 -20.36
CA TYR A 135 5.47 -20.70 -19.15
C TYR A 135 4.07 -20.07 -19.21
N LYS A 136 3.42 -20.06 -20.38
CA LYS A 136 1.96 -19.88 -20.39
C LYS A 136 1.37 -20.83 -19.35
N ALA A 137 0.47 -20.30 -18.50
CA ALA A 137 -0.28 -21.10 -17.55
C ALA A 137 -0.71 -22.39 -18.25
N ARG A 138 -0.50 -23.54 -17.59
CA ARG A 138 -0.99 -24.80 -18.14
C ARG A 138 -2.46 -24.57 -18.48
N PRO A 139 -2.93 -24.87 -19.71
CA PRO A 139 -4.26 -24.47 -20.20
C PRO A 139 -5.48 -24.91 -19.37
N LYS A 140 -5.26 -25.60 -18.23
CA LYS A 140 -6.28 -26.09 -17.30
C LYS A 140 -6.30 -25.38 -15.95
N GLU A 141 -5.29 -24.59 -15.58
CA GLU A 141 -5.21 -23.97 -14.25
C GLU A 141 -5.42 -22.47 -14.37
N LYS A 142 -6.57 -21.99 -13.89
CA LYS A 142 -6.86 -20.56 -13.87
C LYS A 142 -6.09 -19.89 -12.75
N ASN A 143 -5.10 -19.06 -13.09
CA ASN A 143 -4.20 -18.46 -12.11
C ASN A 143 -4.49 -16.96 -11.94
N ILE A 144 -4.74 -16.54 -10.70
CA ILE A 144 -4.95 -15.13 -10.32
C ILE A 144 -3.77 -14.68 -9.47
N LEU A 145 -3.14 -13.55 -9.81
CA LEU A 145 -2.13 -12.90 -8.98
C LEU A 145 -2.78 -11.86 -8.08
N LEU A 146 -2.82 -12.10 -6.77
CA LEU A 146 -3.28 -11.15 -5.75
C LEU A 146 -2.08 -10.43 -5.13
N VAL A 147 -1.97 -9.13 -5.42
CA VAL A 147 -0.88 -8.27 -4.94
C VAL A 147 -1.33 -7.49 -3.72
N THR A 148 -0.62 -7.61 -2.60
CA THR A 148 -1.02 -6.99 -1.32
C THR A 148 0.19 -6.52 -0.51
N ALA A 149 -0.08 -5.89 0.64
CA ALA A 149 0.94 -5.56 1.64
C ALA A 149 1.13 -6.69 2.69
N ASN A 150 0.86 -7.95 2.35
CA ASN A 150 0.97 -9.07 3.28
C ASN A 150 2.40 -9.25 3.85
N HIS A 151 2.49 -9.82 5.05
CA HIS A 151 3.75 -10.05 5.76
C HIS A 151 4.61 -8.78 5.93
N SER A 152 3.98 -7.61 5.98
CA SER A 152 4.66 -6.34 6.27
C SER A 152 4.77 -6.07 7.77
N GLY A 153 4.35 -7.03 8.60
CA GLY A 153 4.34 -6.91 10.06
C GLY A 153 3.11 -6.19 10.60
N ASN A 154 2.02 -6.14 9.83
CA ASN A 154 0.75 -5.52 10.21
C ASN A 154 -0.41 -6.51 10.01
N ILE A 155 -1.05 -6.92 11.11
CA ILE A 155 -2.15 -7.90 11.10
C ILE A 155 -3.35 -7.41 10.28
N GLY A 156 -3.57 -6.09 10.23
CA GLY A 156 -4.62 -5.50 9.43
C GLY A 156 -4.43 -5.72 7.92
N ASP A 157 -3.20 -5.54 7.43
CA ASP A 157 -2.88 -5.77 6.02
C ASP A 157 -2.93 -7.27 5.67
N ASP A 158 -2.57 -8.13 6.63
CA ASP A 158 -2.74 -9.58 6.49
C ASP A 158 -4.23 -9.97 6.43
N ALA A 159 -5.09 -9.33 7.24
CA ALA A 159 -6.53 -9.57 7.22
C ALA A 159 -7.16 -9.08 5.92
N ILE A 160 -6.72 -7.94 5.38
CA ILE A 160 -7.13 -7.45 4.05
C ILE A 160 -6.77 -8.47 2.97
N THR A 161 -5.59 -9.06 3.05
CA THR A 161 -5.11 -10.07 2.10
C THR A 161 -6.03 -11.28 2.11
N LEU A 162 -6.34 -11.81 3.30
CA LEU A 162 -7.20 -12.98 3.46
C LEU A 162 -8.65 -12.71 3.05
N ALA A 163 -9.18 -11.52 3.35
CA ALA A 163 -10.51 -11.12 2.89
C ALA A 163 -10.58 -10.94 1.36
N SER A 164 -9.52 -10.37 0.76
CA SER A 164 -9.42 -10.26 -0.70
C SER A 164 -9.31 -11.64 -1.37
N LEU A 165 -8.59 -12.57 -0.75
CA LEU A 165 -8.55 -13.97 -1.16
C LEU A 165 -9.94 -14.62 -1.09
N ASP A 166 -10.69 -14.41 0.00
CA ASP A 166 -12.05 -14.94 0.15
C ASP A 166 -12.98 -14.44 -0.97
N ILE A 167 -12.89 -13.16 -1.34
CA ILE A 167 -13.64 -12.56 -2.45
C ILE A 167 -13.31 -13.24 -3.78
N LEU A 168 -12.02 -13.44 -4.06
CA LEU A 168 -11.57 -14.05 -5.32
C LEU A 168 -11.95 -15.53 -5.41
N GLN A 169 -11.83 -16.28 -4.31
CA GLN A 169 -12.22 -17.69 -4.25
C GLN A 169 -13.74 -17.88 -4.38
N GLU A 170 -14.54 -16.91 -3.92
CA GLU A 170 -15.98 -16.94 -4.14
C GLU A 170 -16.36 -16.60 -5.60
N ALA A 171 -15.66 -15.63 -6.20
CA ALA A 171 -15.88 -15.26 -7.60
C ALA A 171 -15.43 -16.37 -8.58
N TYR A 172 -14.28 -17.00 -8.30
CA TYR A 172 -13.66 -18.05 -9.11
C TYR A 172 -13.19 -19.24 -8.25
N PRO A 173 -14.11 -20.14 -7.86
CA PRO A 173 -13.78 -21.28 -6.98
C PRO A 173 -12.72 -22.23 -7.55
N ASP A 174 -12.62 -22.34 -8.87
CA ASP A 174 -11.68 -23.22 -9.56
C ASP A 174 -10.32 -22.56 -9.84
N ALA A 175 -10.13 -21.29 -9.45
CA ALA A 175 -8.91 -20.57 -9.70
C ALA A 175 -7.88 -20.74 -8.56
N THR A 176 -6.62 -20.92 -8.93
CA THR A 176 -5.49 -20.85 -8.01
C THR A 176 -5.11 -19.38 -7.81
N VAL A 177 -5.13 -18.91 -6.57
CA VAL A 177 -4.72 -17.54 -6.23
C VAL A 177 -3.29 -17.57 -5.70
N ILE A 178 -2.40 -16.86 -6.38
CA ILE A 178 -1.00 -16.65 -6.00
C ILE A 178 -0.94 -15.29 -5.30
N ILE A 179 -0.44 -15.25 -4.07
CA ILE A 179 -0.27 -14.01 -3.32
C ILE A 179 1.15 -13.50 -3.50
N ASP A 180 1.29 -12.23 -3.84
CA ASP A 180 2.59 -11.59 -4.03
C ASP A 180 2.63 -10.21 -3.36
N LYS A 181 3.85 -9.72 -3.15
CA LYS A 181 4.14 -8.35 -2.73
C LYS A 181 5.33 -7.84 -3.54
N GLY A 182 5.30 -6.54 -3.87
CA GLY A 182 6.29 -5.93 -4.74
C GLY A 182 7.75 -6.15 -4.31
N PRO A 183 8.72 -5.97 -5.23
CA PRO A 183 8.55 -5.37 -6.55
C PRO A 183 7.94 -6.32 -7.60
N ALA A 184 7.28 -5.75 -8.61
CA ALA A 184 6.58 -6.51 -9.65
C ALA A 184 7.56 -7.29 -10.53
N SER A 185 7.20 -8.53 -10.88
CA SER A 185 7.94 -9.38 -11.82
C SER A 185 7.17 -9.59 -13.11
N LYS A 186 7.72 -9.12 -14.24
CA LYS A 186 7.16 -9.40 -15.59
C LYS A 186 7.02 -10.89 -15.85
N GLU A 187 7.99 -11.69 -15.38
CA GLU A 187 7.95 -13.15 -15.52
C GLU A 187 6.76 -13.74 -14.78
N LEU A 188 6.53 -13.37 -13.52
CA LEU A 188 5.39 -13.86 -12.73
C LEU A 188 4.06 -13.48 -13.39
N ILE A 189 3.92 -12.21 -13.77
CA ILE A 189 2.69 -11.70 -14.38
C ILE A 189 2.39 -12.39 -15.70
N SER A 190 3.39 -12.70 -16.52
CA SER A 190 3.18 -13.40 -17.80
C SER A 190 2.59 -14.81 -17.69
N ARG A 191 2.51 -15.37 -16.47
CA ARG A 191 2.06 -16.73 -16.17
C ARG A 191 0.66 -16.80 -15.53
N VAL A 192 -0.01 -15.65 -15.38
CA VAL A 192 -1.35 -15.56 -14.79
C VAL A 192 -2.37 -15.07 -15.81
N GLU A 193 -3.65 -15.24 -15.51
CA GLU A 193 -4.77 -14.80 -16.36
C GLU A 193 -5.43 -13.52 -15.86
N LEU A 194 -5.18 -13.17 -14.59
CA LEU A 194 -5.72 -11.99 -13.95
C LEU A 194 -4.75 -11.46 -12.89
N VAL A 195 -4.55 -10.15 -12.87
CA VAL A 195 -3.81 -9.44 -11.82
C VAL A 195 -4.77 -8.60 -10.98
N VAL A 196 -4.74 -8.78 -9.66
CA VAL A 196 -5.61 -8.06 -8.73
C VAL A 196 -4.76 -7.35 -7.70
N LEU A 197 -4.87 -6.02 -7.62
CA LEU A 197 -4.40 -5.29 -6.46
C LEU A 197 -5.42 -5.47 -5.33
N GLY A 198 -5.03 -6.19 -4.29
CA GLY A 198 -5.80 -6.30 -3.06
C GLY A 198 -5.74 -5.01 -2.26
N GLY A 199 -6.72 -4.85 -1.37
CA GLY A 199 -7.03 -3.56 -0.78
C GLY A 199 -5.99 -3.03 0.20
N GLY A 200 -6.46 -2.12 1.05
CA GLY A 200 -5.63 -1.56 2.11
C GLY A 200 -5.11 -0.18 1.77
N GLY A 201 -4.23 0.33 2.64
CA GLY A 201 -3.75 1.71 2.58
C GLY A 201 -2.67 2.00 1.55
N ILE A 202 -2.65 1.25 0.45
CA ILE A 202 -1.47 1.11 -0.42
C ILE A 202 -1.26 2.27 -1.39
N PHE A 203 -2.24 3.17 -1.56
CA PHE A 203 -2.13 4.26 -2.53
C PHE A 203 -1.69 5.56 -1.86
N TYR A 204 -0.39 5.83 -1.87
CA TYR A 204 0.24 7.07 -1.42
C TYR A 204 1.47 7.39 -2.25
N ASP A 205 1.97 8.63 -2.18
CA ASP A 205 3.13 9.07 -2.97
C ASP A 205 4.21 9.84 -2.19
N HIS A 206 4.17 9.82 -0.86
CA HIS A 206 5.29 10.32 -0.04
C HIS A 206 6.58 9.50 -0.22
N CYS A 207 6.45 8.25 -0.71
CA CYS A 207 7.52 7.39 -1.19
C CYS A 207 7.15 6.97 -2.62
N PHE A 208 7.86 7.49 -3.63
CA PHE A 208 7.48 7.23 -5.02
C PHE A 208 7.69 5.76 -5.44
N TYR A 209 8.62 5.05 -4.81
CA TYR A 209 8.76 3.59 -5.01
C TYR A 209 7.47 2.83 -4.68
N ASN A 210 6.67 3.29 -3.73
CA ASN A 210 5.38 2.68 -3.44
C ASN A 210 4.43 2.81 -4.65
N VAL A 211 4.36 4.00 -5.25
CA VAL A 211 3.56 4.24 -6.47
C VAL A 211 4.01 3.27 -7.57
N GLN A 212 5.31 3.19 -7.80
CA GLN A 212 5.90 2.33 -8.82
C GLN A 212 5.63 0.84 -8.56
N ASN A 213 5.80 0.38 -7.32
CA ASN A 213 5.60 -1.02 -6.93
C ASN A 213 4.20 -1.52 -7.23
N TYR A 214 3.15 -0.74 -6.97
CA TYR A 214 1.77 -1.16 -7.24
C TYR A 214 1.32 -0.88 -8.68
N CYS A 215 1.78 0.23 -9.28
CA CYS A 215 1.41 0.57 -10.65
C CYS A 215 2.02 -0.39 -11.68
N GLN A 216 3.24 -0.88 -11.46
CA GLN A 216 3.90 -1.79 -12.40
C GLN A 216 3.15 -3.09 -12.63
N TYR A 217 2.49 -3.65 -11.62
CA TYR A 217 1.66 -4.84 -11.82
C TYR A 217 0.57 -4.61 -12.87
N LEU A 218 -0.07 -3.45 -12.84
CA LEU A 218 -1.12 -3.07 -13.78
C LEU A 218 -0.55 -2.78 -15.18
N LEU A 219 0.57 -2.04 -15.24
CA LEU A 219 1.23 -1.71 -16.50
C LEU A 219 1.76 -2.97 -17.21
N TYR A 220 2.38 -3.90 -16.47
CA TYR A 220 2.87 -5.16 -17.02
C TYR A 220 1.71 -6.06 -17.47
N ALA A 221 0.62 -6.11 -16.69
CA ALA A 221 -0.58 -6.84 -17.10
C ALA A 221 -1.15 -6.28 -18.42
N HIS A 222 -1.28 -4.95 -18.53
CA HIS A 222 -1.70 -4.30 -19.76
C HIS A 222 -0.79 -4.66 -20.94
N GLU A 223 0.53 -4.57 -20.77
CA GLU A 223 1.49 -4.91 -21.82
C GLU A 223 1.34 -6.35 -22.32
N PHE A 224 1.01 -7.29 -21.43
CA PHE A 224 0.75 -8.68 -21.81
C PHE A 224 -0.67 -8.96 -22.30
N GLY A 225 -1.55 -7.96 -22.30
CA GLY A 225 -2.98 -8.14 -22.61
C GLY A 225 -3.71 -8.98 -21.56
N ILE A 226 -3.22 -8.97 -20.32
CA ILE A 226 -3.80 -9.66 -19.16
C ILE A 226 -4.75 -8.70 -18.46
N ASP A 227 -5.93 -9.20 -18.12
CA ASP A 227 -6.92 -8.41 -17.38
C ASP A 227 -6.40 -8.07 -15.99
N SER A 228 -6.76 -6.88 -15.51
CA SER A 228 -6.40 -6.44 -14.17
C SER A 228 -7.52 -5.71 -13.46
N ALA A 229 -7.43 -5.67 -12.13
CA ALA A 229 -8.41 -5.07 -11.24
C ALA A 229 -7.79 -4.55 -9.94
N ALA A 230 -8.53 -3.72 -9.23
CA ALA A 230 -8.18 -3.22 -7.91
C ALA A 230 -9.40 -3.35 -6.97
N ILE A 231 -9.23 -4.01 -5.82
CA ILE A 231 -10.33 -4.30 -4.88
C ILE A 231 -10.01 -3.67 -3.52
N GLY A 232 -10.94 -2.89 -2.97
CA GLY A 232 -10.83 -2.38 -1.59
C GLY A 232 -9.71 -1.37 -1.36
N ILE A 233 -9.38 -0.59 -2.39
CA ILE A 233 -8.27 0.36 -2.35
C ILE A 233 -8.55 1.49 -1.36
N GLY A 234 -7.57 1.74 -0.49
CA GLY A 234 -7.47 2.91 0.36
C GLY A 234 -6.43 3.88 -0.19
N ALA A 235 -6.86 5.08 -0.60
CA ALA A 235 -6.00 6.15 -1.09
C ALA A 235 -5.70 7.15 0.03
N GLN A 236 -4.42 7.33 0.34
CA GLN A 236 -3.92 8.13 1.44
C GLN A 236 -2.79 9.01 0.94
N GLY A 237 -2.89 10.33 1.07
CA GLY A 237 -1.72 11.17 0.80
C GLY A 237 -1.10 10.98 -0.59
N ILE A 238 -1.93 10.90 -1.64
CA ILE A 238 -1.52 11.22 -3.01
C ILE A 238 -1.48 12.75 -3.10
N THR A 239 -0.31 13.33 -3.29
CA THR A 239 -0.05 14.77 -3.16
C THR A 239 0.84 15.36 -4.25
N THR A 240 1.47 14.50 -5.05
CA THR A 240 2.37 14.86 -6.15
C THR A 240 1.68 14.65 -7.49
N GLU A 241 2.06 15.45 -8.49
CA GLU A 241 1.51 15.35 -9.83
C GLU A 241 1.97 14.05 -10.53
N CYS A 242 3.25 13.68 -10.38
CA CYS A 242 3.75 12.42 -10.92
C CYS A 242 3.07 11.21 -10.28
N GLY A 243 2.84 11.23 -8.96
CA GLY A 243 2.15 10.15 -8.26
C GLY A 243 0.71 10.01 -8.75
N SER A 244 -0.02 11.13 -8.82
CA SER A 244 -1.40 11.15 -9.33
C SER A 244 -1.49 10.67 -10.78
N GLU A 245 -0.62 11.16 -11.67
CA GLU A 245 -0.62 10.77 -13.08
C GLU A 245 -0.28 9.28 -13.25
N LEU A 246 0.70 8.76 -12.53
CA LEU A 246 1.06 7.34 -12.60
C LEU A 246 -0.07 6.43 -12.10
N TYR A 247 -0.72 6.78 -10.97
CA TYR A 247 -1.91 6.06 -10.51
C TYR A 247 -3.04 6.14 -11.54
N ARG A 248 -3.32 7.34 -12.08
CA ARG A 248 -4.38 7.54 -13.07
C ARG A 248 -4.16 6.67 -14.30
N ARG A 249 -2.96 6.74 -14.90
CA ARG A 249 -2.60 5.97 -16.11
C ARG A 249 -2.67 4.47 -15.87
N SER A 250 -2.22 4.01 -14.71
CA SER A 250 -2.25 2.59 -14.36
C SER A 250 -3.67 2.10 -14.10
N LEU A 251 -4.49 2.89 -13.40
CA LEU A 251 -5.90 2.59 -13.16
C LEU A 251 -6.76 2.68 -14.43
N ASP A 252 -6.38 3.51 -15.41
CA ASP A 252 -7.06 3.55 -16.73
C ASP A 252 -6.95 2.22 -17.49
N THR A 253 -6.02 1.34 -17.10
CA THR A 253 -5.79 0.02 -17.73
C THR A 253 -6.64 -1.09 -17.13
N VAL A 254 -7.25 -0.87 -15.96
CA VAL A 254 -7.94 -1.94 -15.22
C VAL A 254 -9.42 -2.00 -15.55
N LYS A 255 -10.02 -3.19 -15.43
CA LYS A 255 -11.44 -3.42 -15.72
C LYS A 255 -12.37 -3.08 -14.55
N PHE A 256 -11.85 -3.08 -13.33
CA PHE A 256 -12.64 -2.89 -12.13
C PHE A 256 -11.83 -2.18 -11.04
N ILE A 257 -12.43 -1.17 -10.40
CA ILE A 257 -11.84 -0.48 -9.25
C ILE A 257 -12.88 -0.39 -8.15
N SER A 258 -12.55 -0.92 -6.97
CA SER A 258 -13.33 -0.68 -5.77
C SER A 258 -12.51 -0.03 -4.67
N VAL A 259 -13.16 0.84 -3.90
CA VAL A 259 -12.55 1.62 -2.81
C VAL A 259 -13.30 1.39 -1.52
N ARG A 260 -12.57 1.44 -0.40
CA ARG A 260 -13.05 0.99 0.90
C ARG A 260 -13.66 2.06 1.81
N ASP A 261 -13.51 3.33 1.46
CA ASP A 261 -13.97 4.44 2.29
C ASP A 261 -14.26 5.72 1.47
N PRO A 262 -15.12 6.63 1.98
CA PRO A 262 -15.48 7.86 1.28
C PRO A 262 -14.32 8.80 0.99
N CYS A 263 -13.30 8.84 1.87
CA CYS A 263 -12.13 9.70 1.68
C CYS A 263 -11.30 9.21 0.49
N SER A 264 -11.06 7.91 0.41
CA SER A 264 -10.41 7.25 -0.73
C SER A 264 -11.20 7.44 -2.02
N TYR A 265 -12.53 7.30 -1.99
CA TYR A 265 -13.38 7.57 -3.15
C TYR A 265 -13.24 9.00 -3.64
N LYS A 266 -13.34 9.99 -2.74
CA LYS A 266 -13.18 11.41 -3.06
C LYS A 266 -11.80 11.70 -3.65
N LYS A 267 -10.75 11.15 -3.04
CA LYS A 267 -9.36 11.30 -3.48
C LYS A 267 -9.17 10.78 -4.90
N LEU A 268 -9.59 9.54 -5.18
CA LEU A 268 -9.47 8.97 -6.52
C LEU A 268 -10.39 9.67 -7.53
N LYS A 269 -11.61 10.04 -7.16
CA LYS A 269 -12.57 10.66 -8.09
C LYS A 269 -12.17 12.07 -8.53
N HIS A 270 -11.56 12.85 -7.64
CA HIS A 270 -11.30 14.27 -7.89
C HIS A 270 -9.84 14.62 -8.11
N GLU A 271 -8.89 13.85 -7.56
CA GLU A 271 -7.46 14.16 -7.69
C GLU A 271 -6.75 13.25 -8.69
N VAL A 272 -7.09 11.96 -8.71
CA VAL A 272 -6.50 10.98 -9.66
C VAL A 272 -7.33 10.91 -10.95
N VAL A 273 -8.65 10.88 -10.85
CA VAL A 273 -9.61 10.90 -11.96
C VAL A 273 -9.37 9.76 -12.98
N PRO A 274 -9.41 8.48 -12.56
CA PRO A 274 -9.32 7.37 -13.50
C PRO A 274 -10.57 7.31 -14.40
N LYS A 275 -10.41 6.77 -15.61
CA LYS A 275 -11.50 6.51 -16.57
C LYS A 275 -12.42 5.38 -16.11
N THR A 276 -11.85 4.38 -15.44
CA THR A 276 -12.60 3.23 -14.95
C THR A 276 -13.49 3.64 -13.78
N ASN A 277 -14.74 3.18 -13.80
CA ASN A 277 -15.72 3.49 -12.77
C ASN A 277 -15.25 3.01 -11.38
N LEU A 278 -15.47 3.86 -10.37
CA LEU A 278 -15.15 3.59 -8.98
C LEU A 278 -16.37 3.03 -8.25
N TYR A 279 -16.22 1.86 -7.63
CA TYR A 279 -17.23 1.26 -6.76
C TYR A 279 -16.86 1.44 -5.29
N MET A 280 -17.66 2.21 -4.55
CA MET A 280 -17.43 2.40 -3.11
C MET A 280 -18.11 1.29 -2.31
N HIS A 281 -17.39 0.71 -1.37
CA HIS A 281 -17.90 -0.22 -0.37
C HIS A 281 -17.16 -0.01 0.96
N GLN A 282 -17.48 -0.83 1.96
CA GLN A 282 -16.77 -0.82 3.25
C GLN A 282 -15.48 -1.64 3.18
N ASP A 283 -14.57 -1.49 4.14
CA ASP A 283 -13.33 -2.27 4.18
C ASP A 283 -13.59 -3.78 3.99
N VAL A 284 -12.79 -4.42 3.13
CA VAL A 284 -12.95 -5.83 2.76
C VAL A 284 -12.86 -6.75 3.97
N VAL A 285 -12.17 -6.34 5.04
CA VAL A 285 -12.06 -7.10 6.30
C VAL A 285 -13.42 -7.36 6.94
N PHE A 286 -14.45 -6.55 6.67
CA PHE A 286 -15.81 -6.86 7.14
C PHE A 286 -16.39 -8.16 6.54
N GLY A 287 -15.83 -8.66 5.44
CA GLY A 287 -16.17 -9.95 4.82
C GLY A 287 -15.20 -11.09 5.16
N LEU A 288 -14.25 -10.88 6.09
CA LEU A 288 -13.26 -11.89 6.47
C LEU A 288 -13.95 -13.13 7.04
N LYS A 289 -13.63 -14.32 6.51
CA LYS A 289 -14.07 -15.59 7.09
C LYS A 289 -13.22 -15.92 8.31
N ASN A 290 -13.83 -15.86 9.49
CA ASN A 290 -13.19 -16.10 10.77
C ASN A 290 -12.99 -17.60 11.04
N SER A 291 -11.92 -17.94 11.74
CA SER A 291 -11.69 -19.27 12.32
C SER A 291 -11.66 -19.18 13.85
N LYS A 292 -12.06 -20.26 14.52
CA LYS A 292 -11.90 -20.36 15.98
C LYS A 292 -10.41 -20.30 16.34
N SER A 293 -10.07 -19.54 17.37
CA SER A 293 -8.70 -19.52 17.86
C SER A 293 -8.45 -20.70 18.79
N ASN A 294 -7.25 -21.27 18.69
CA ASN A 294 -6.72 -22.14 19.75
C ASN A 294 -6.01 -21.33 20.84
N LEU A 295 -5.80 -20.04 20.63
CA LEU A 295 -5.26 -19.12 21.63
C LEU A 295 -6.40 -18.76 22.58
N LEU A 296 -6.33 -19.31 23.79
CA LEU A 296 -7.20 -18.92 24.88
C LEU A 296 -6.54 -17.82 25.67
N ILE A 297 -7.17 -16.64 25.70
CA ILE A 297 -6.82 -15.59 26.63
C ILE A 297 -7.24 -16.06 28.02
N LYS A 298 -6.25 -16.36 28.87
CA LYS A 298 -6.49 -16.70 30.26
C LYS A 298 -7.00 -15.47 31.00
N LYS A 299 -8.27 -15.50 31.42
CA LYS A 299 -8.82 -14.56 32.39
C LYS A 299 -8.31 -15.00 33.77
N GLU A 300 -7.66 -14.11 34.52
CA GLU A 300 -7.29 -14.41 35.89
C GLU A 300 -8.45 -14.02 36.82
N SER A 301 -8.42 -12.79 37.32
CA SER A 301 -9.39 -12.28 38.30
C SER A 301 -10.07 -10.99 37.86
N LYS A 302 -9.54 -10.33 36.81
CA LYS A 302 -10.08 -9.08 36.27
C LYS A 302 -10.63 -9.28 34.85
N PRO A 303 -11.51 -8.39 34.38
CA PRO A 303 -11.87 -8.33 32.97
C PRO A 303 -10.61 -8.12 32.11
N VAL A 304 -10.58 -8.74 30.94
CA VAL A 304 -9.47 -8.64 29.99
C VAL A 304 -9.60 -7.37 29.15
N LEU A 305 -8.51 -6.62 29.03
CA LEU A 305 -8.40 -5.49 28.12
C LEU A 305 -7.35 -5.74 27.05
N LEU A 306 -7.74 -5.66 25.77
CA LEU A 306 -6.77 -5.60 24.67
C LEU A 306 -6.33 -4.15 24.44
N PHE A 307 -5.05 -3.90 24.67
CA PHE A 307 -4.42 -2.60 24.46
C PHE A 307 -3.69 -2.60 23.13
N SER A 308 -4.13 -1.75 22.20
CA SER A 308 -3.57 -1.67 20.85
C SER A 308 -3.47 -0.23 20.33
N LEU A 309 -2.57 0.54 20.95
CA LEU A 309 -2.29 1.94 20.58
C LEU A 309 -1.02 2.06 19.73
N LEU A 310 -1.03 3.00 18.79
CA LEU A 310 0.11 3.33 17.95
C LEU A 310 1.23 3.95 18.80
N ASP A 311 2.48 3.54 18.55
CA ASP A 311 3.66 4.15 19.19
C ASP A 311 3.80 5.62 18.76
N ALA A 312 3.70 6.55 19.70
CA ALA A 312 3.79 7.97 19.42
C ALA A 312 5.14 8.36 18.77
N SER A 313 6.21 7.61 19.05
CA SER A 313 7.58 7.96 18.61
C SER A 313 7.80 7.82 17.09
N ILE A 314 6.95 7.06 16.40
CA ILE A 314 6.97 6.95 14.94
C ILE A 314 6.13 8.03 14.25
N MET A 315 5.39 8.83 15.00
CA MET A 315 4.63 9.95 14.44
C MET A 315 5.55 11.16 14.22
N PRO A 316 5.27 12.01 13.21
CA PRO A 316 5.93 13.31 13.09
C PRO A 316 5.85 14.08 14.41
N THR A 317 6.97 14.69 14.80
CA THR A 317 7.10 15.36 16.10
C THR A 317 6.25 16.63 16.17
N SER A 318 5.13 16.55 16.88
CA SER A 318 4.33 17.71 17.32
C SER A 318 4.19 17.71 18.85
N ASN A 319 3.75 18.83 19.43
CA ASN A 319 3.45 18.88 20.87
C ASN A 319 2.35 17.87 21.28
N SER A 320 1.38 17.60 20.40
CA SER A 320 0.34 16.60 20.67
C SER A 320 0.90 15.18 20.74
N THR A 321 1.96 14.87 19.97
CA THR A 321 2.64 13.56 20.03
C THR A 321 3.31 13.33 21.40
N LYS A 322 3.92 14.36 21.99
CA LYS A 322 4.53 14.27 23.34
C LYS A 322 3.49 14.04 24.43
N LEU A 323 2.36 14.75 24.36
CA LEU A 323 1.26 14.58 25.31
C LEU A 323 0.68 13.17 25.21
N TYR A 324 0.41 12.71 23.99
CA TYR A 324 -0.09 11.37 23.73
C TYR A 324 0.83 10.28 24.31
N GLN A 325 2.15 10.40 24.09
CA GLN A 325 3.14 9.46 24.65
C GLN A 325 3.11 9.43 26.19
N LYS A 326 3.10 10.60 26.84
CA LYS A 326 3.03 10.67 28.31
C LYS A 326 1.75 10.02 28.82
N SER A 327 0.63 10.31 28.17
CA SER A 327 -0.67 9.77 28.54
C SER A 327 -0.76 8.26 28.36
N GLN A 328 -0.05 7.65 27.40
CA GLN A 328 -0.05 6.18 27.24
C GLN A 328 0.43 5.46 28.51
N THR A 329 1.56 5.88 29.09
CA THR A 329 2.10 5.28 30.31
C THR A 329 1.17 5.44 31.51
N GLU A 330 0.69 6.67 31.76
CA GLU A 330 -0.24 6.98 32.86
C GLU A 330 -1.56 6.20 32.72
N CYS A 331 -2.06 6.06 31.49
CA CYS A 331 -3.27 5.31 31.20
C CYS A 331 -3.07 3.82 31.47
N VAL A 332 -1.95 3.22 31.05
CA VAL A 332 -1.68 1.79 31.30
C VAL A 332 -1.61 1.51 32.80
N GLU A 333 -0.91 2.35 33.59
CA GLU A 333 -0.88 2.21 35.04
C GLU A 333 -2.29 2.26 35.67
N PHE A 334 -3.15 3.13 35.18
CA PHE A 334 -4.54 3.20 35.62
C PHE A 334 -5.32 1.93 35.23
N LEU A 335 -5.19 1.47 33.98
CA LEU A 335 -5.92 0.32 33.46
C LEU A 335 -5.57 -0.98 34.19
N THR A 336 -4.30 -1.21 34.57
CA THR A 336 -3.90 -2.43 35.29
C THR A 336 -4.56 -2.58 36.67
N ARG A 337 -5.12 -1.50 37.22
CA ARG A 337 -5.89 -1.55 38.48
C ARG A 337 -7.23 -2.27 38.30
N TYR A 338 -7.83 -2.18 37.11
CA TYR A 338 -9.17 -2.68 36.80
C TYR A 338 -9.20 -3.86 35.84
N PHE A 339 -8.16 -4.02 35.01
CA PHE A 339 -8.13 -4.99 33.92
C PHE A 339 -6.87 -5.87 33.94
N ASP A 340 -7.01 -7.07 33.41
CA ASP A 340 -5.90 -7.90 32.95
C ASP A 340 -5.50 -7.38 31.56
N VAL A 341 -4.52 -6.47 31.53
CA VAL A 341 -4.10 -5.75 30.31
C VAL A 341 -3.18 -6.63 29.46
N ILE A 342 -3.59 -6.84 28.20
CA ILE A 342 -2.80 -7.55 27.18
C ILE A 342 -2.41 -6.57 26.09
N LEU A 343 -1.11 -6.43 25.86
CA LEU A 343 -0.55 -5.59 24.81
C LEU A 343 -0.64 -6.33 23.48
N PHE A 344 -1.65 -6.01 22.67
CA PHE A 344 -1.92 -6.70 21.41
C PHE A 344 -1.23 -6.01 20.23
N VAL A 345 -0.24 -6.69 19.66
CA VAL A 345 0.61 -6.19 18.57
C VAL A 345 -0.12 -6.30 17.24
N GLN A 346 -0.74 -5.20 16.81
CA GLN A 346 -1.29 -5.08 15.46
C GLN A 346 -0.24 -4.69 14.41
N SER A 347 0.77 -3.90 14.80
CA SER A 347 1.92 -3.58 13.95
C SER A 347 3.22 -3.79 14.72
N LYS A 348 4.24 -4.32 14.04
CA LYS A 348 5.60 -4.40 14.58
C LYS A 348 6.19 -3.03 14.94
N ASP A 349 5.68 -1.95 14.35
CA ASP A 349 6.11 -0.59 14.69
C ASP A 349 5.80 -0.23 16.15
N ASP A 350 4.79 -0.89 16.77
CA ASP A 350 4.36 -0.61 18.15
C ASP A 350 5.17 -1.39 19.20
N LEU A 351 5.97 -2.36 18.75
CA LEU A 351 6.59 -3.35 19.63
C LEU A 351 7.58 -2.74 20.62
N ASN A 352 8.27 -1.66 20.24
CA ASN A 352 9.22 -0.97 21.11
C ASN A 352 8.52 -0.33 22.31
N MET A 353 7.39 0.34 22.10
CA MET A 353 6.56 0.86 23.18
C MET A 353 6.02 -0.28 24.04
N TYR A 354 5.52 -1.36 23.45
CA TYR A 354 4.95 -2.47 24.23
C TYR A 354 5.98 -3.21 25.08
N LYS A 355 7.22 -3.39 24.59
CA LYS A 355 8.31 -3.94 25.41
C LYS A 355 8.57 -3.09 26.66
N LYS A 356 8.61 -1.77 26.53
CA LYS A 356 8.78 -0.85 27.66
C LYS A 356 7.62 -0.96 28.67
N LEU A 357 6.38 -1.01 28.18
CA LEU A 357 5.20 -1.15 29.04
C LEU A 357 5.14 -2.52 29.72
N LYS A 358 5.53 -3.58 29.01
CA LYS A 358 5.70 -4.93 29.55
C LYS A 358 6.67 -4.94 30.71
N ASP A 359 7.85 -4.35 30.55
CA ASP A 359 8.88 -4.38 31.60
C ASP A 359 8.45 -3.55 32.81
N LEU A 360 7.83 -2.39 32.59
CA LEU A 360 7.40 -1.47 33.65
C LEU A 360 6.24 -2.02 34.49
N TYR A 361 5.29 -2.72 33.87
CA TYR A 361 4.06 -3.17 34.52
C TYR A 361 3.86 -4.69 34.52
N GLN A 362 4.88 -5.46 34.12
CA GLN A 362 4.88 -6.93 34.05
C GLN A 362 3.73 -7.51 33.21
N LEU A 363 3.46 -6.89 32.05
CA LEU A 363 2.33 -7.24 31.19
C LEU A 363 2.64 -8.36 30.19
N ASN A 364 1.58 -8.93 29.63
CA ASN A 364 1.68 -9.89 28.53
C ASN A 364 1.60 -9.19 27.18
N ILE A 365 2.46 -9.60 26.25
CA ILE A 365 2.41 -9.19 24.84
C ILE A 365 1.81 -10.36 24.06
N LEU A 366 0.82 -10.06 23.23
CA LEU A 366 0.21 -11.03 22.31
C LEU A 366 0.49 -10.60 20.87
N GLU A 367 1.15 -11.49 20.13
CA GLU A 367 1.45 -11.37 18.70
C GLU A 367 0.74 -12.49 17.94
N LEU A 368 0.16 -12.18 16.78
CA LEU A 368 -0.35 -13.20 15.86
C LEU A 368 0.58 -13.32 14.65
N GLU A 369 0.86 -14.56 14.27
CA GLU A 369 1.49 -14.88 13.00
C GLU A 369 0.46 -14.78 11.86
N TYR A 370 0.94 -14.52 10.64
CA TYR A 370 0.10 -14.45 9.44
C TYR A 370 -0.84 -15.66 9.28
N SER A 371 -0.34 -16.86 9.55
CA SER A 371 -1.09 -18.12 9.47
C SER A 371 -2.31 -18.16 10.40
N LYS A 372 -2.30 -17.35 11.46
CA LYS A 372 -3.37 -17.24 12.47
C LYS A 372 -4.21 -15.98 12.32
N THR A 373 -4.01 -15.17 11.29
CA THR A 373 -4.76 -13.92 11.12
C THR A 373 -6.28 -14.14 11.06
N ARG A 374 -6.76 -15.29 10.56
CA ARG A 374 -8.19 -15.63 10.59
C ARG A 374 -8.77 -15.82 12.01
N GLU A 375 -7.92 -16.05 12.99
CA GLU A 375 -8.29 -16.19 14.40
C GLU A 375 -8.44 -14.82 15.10
N VAL A 376 -8.07 -13.71 14.45
CA VAL A 376 -8.00 -12.39 15.12
C VAL A 376 -9.35 -11.94 15.69
N VAL A 377 -10.46 -12.19 15.00
CA VAL A 377 -11.78 -11.80 15.51
C VAL A 377 -12.15 -12.63 16.74
N ASP A 378 -11.79 -13.90 16.77
CA ASP A 378 -12.01 -14.76 17.94
C ASP A 378 -11.18 -14.27 19.14
N VAL A 379 -9.92 -13.87 18.92
CA VAL A 379 -9.09 -13.23 19.96
C VAL A 379 -9.76 -11.97 20.52
N TYR A 380 -10.34 -11.12 19.67
CA TYR A 380 -11.07 -9.92 20.11
C TYR A 380 -12.34 -10.27 20.88
N SER A 381 -13.05 -11.33 20.49
CA SER A 381 -14.28 -11.79 21.16
C SER A 381 -14.06 -12.34 22.57
N GLN A 382 -12.82 -12.74 22.89
CA GLN A 382 -12.44 -13.21 24.22
C GLN A 382 -12.15 -12.06 25.21
N ALA A 383 -11.96 -10.83 24.70
CA ALA A 383 -11.70 -9.66 25.52
C ALA A 383 -13.01 -9.03 26.04
N ASP A 384 -12.93 -8.37 27.18
CA ASP A 384 -14.07 -7.66 27.76
C ASP A 384 -14.10 -6.19 27.33
N LEU A 385 -12.94 -5.60 27.04
CA LEU A 385 -12.79 -4.25 26.49
C LEU A 385 -11.60 -4.15 25.54
N VAL A 386 -11.72 -3.34 24.50
CA VAL A 386 -10.62 -2.99 23.60
C VAL A 386 -10.30 -1.51 23.71
N LEU A 387 -9.02 -1.16 23.83
CA LEU A 387 -8.52 0.20 23.66
C LEU A 387 -7.61 0.25 22.44
N THR A 388 -8.01 0.95 21.37
CA THR A 388 -7.21 0.95 20.13
C THR A 388 -7.18 2.27 19.37
N SER A 389 -6.04 2.58 18.76
CA SER A 389 -5.90 3.67 17.79
C SER A 389 -5.66 3.18 16.35
N ARG A 390 -5.74 1.86 16.13
CA ARG A 390 -5.51 1.20 14.85
C ARG A 390 -6.86 0.92 14.19
N LEU A 391 -6.98 1.23 12.90
CA LEU A 391 -8.24 1.05 12.14
C LEU A 391 -8.75 -0.40 12.21
N HIS A 392 -7.87 -1.37 11.99
CA HIS A 392 -8.27 -2.77 11.99
C HIS A 392 -8.60 -3.28 13.38
N GLY A 393 -7.97 -2.76 14.45
CA GLY A 393 -8.42 -3.04 15.82
C GLY A 393 -9.87 -2.64 16.07
N PHE A 394 -10.27 -1.48 15.54
CA PHE A 394 -11.66 -1.06 15.60
C PHE A 394 -12.57 -1.99 14.77
N ILE A 395 -12.18 -2.35 13.55
CA ILE A 395 -12.96 -3.28 12.69
C ILE A 395 -13.10 -4.66 13.35
N PHE A 396 -12.03 -5.21 13.93
CA PHE A 396 -12.08 -6.49 14.64
C PHE A 396 -13.01 -6.42 15.85
N SER A 397 -13.02 -5.30 16.59
CA SER A 397 -13.96 -5.09 17.69
C SER A 397 -15.41 -5.04 17.19
N CYS A 398 -15.66 -4.41 16.03
CA CYS A 398 -16.98 -4.43 15.37
C CYS A 398 -17.42 -5.86 15.03
N LEU A 399 -16.53 -6.65 14.42
CA LEU A 399 -16.83 -8.03 14.03
C LEU A 399 -17.03 -8.96 15.23
N ALA A 400 -16.28 -8.73 16.31
CA ALA A 400 -16.36 -9.48 17.56
C ALA A 400 -17.51 -9.03 18.48
N GLN A 401 -18.15 -7.88 18.18
CA GLN A 401 -19.11 -7.21 19.07
C GLN A 401 -18.52 -6.95 20.47
N THR A 402 -17.23 -6.61 20.52
CA THR A 402 -16.53 -6.32 21.77
C THR A 402 -16.59 -4.82 22.07
N PRO A 403 -16.90 -4.39 23.31
CA PRO A 403 -16.80 -3.00 23.73
C PRO A 403 -15.47 -2.36 23.33
N VAL A 404 -15.50 -1.14 22.80
CA VAL A 404 -14.29 -0.47 22.30
C VAL A 404 -14.21 1.00 22.69
N ILE A 405 -13.04 1.38 23.22
CA ILE A 405 -12.59 2.76 23.32
C ILE A 405 -11.59 2.98 22.18
N THR A 406 -11.82 4.00 21.37
CA THR A 406 -10.98 4.24 20.20
C THR A 406 -10.38 5.64 20.18
N VAL A 407 -9.11 5.72 19.79
CA VAL A 407 -8.34 6.98 19.73
C VAL A 407 -7.97 7.29 18.29
N ALA A 408 -8.40 8.44 17.75
CA ALA A 408 -8.11 8.81 16.36
C ALA A 408 -7.71 10.28 16.21
N SER A 409 -7.02 10.63 15.13
CA SER A 409 -6.48 11.99 14.95
C SER A 409 -7.54 13.10 14.96
N SER A 410 -8.74 12.82 14.44
CA SER A 410 -9.84 13.77 14.32
C SER A 410 -11.16 13.03 14.06
N HIS A 411 -12.29 13.68 14.35
CA HIS A 411 -13.62 13.20 13.98
C HIS A 411 -13.76 13.07 12.46
N GLU A 412 -13.46 14.15 11.74
CA GLU A 412 -13.54 14.21 10.28
C GLU A 412 -12.16 14.11 9.63
N GLY A 413 -12.10 13.53 8.43
CA GLY A 413 -10.89 13.46 7.61
C GLY A 413 -9.86 12.43 8.05
N SER A 414 -10.04 11.79 9.22
CA SER A 414 -9.27 10.60 9.61
C SER A 414 -10.03 9.33 9.23
N LYS A 415 -9.31 8.26 8.89
CA LYS A 415 -9.94 6.99 8.47
C LYS A 415 -10.81 6.39 9.58
N LEU A 416 -10.26 6.36 10.79
CA LEU A 416 -10.93 5.81 11.97
C LEU A 416 -12.06 6.72 12.45
N GLY A 417 -11.87 8.04 12.42
CA GLY A 417 -12.94 9.01 12.69
C GLY A 417 -14.10 8.88 11.71
N SER A 418 -13.82 8.86 10.40
CA SER A 418 -14.86 8.68 9.38
C SER A 418 -15.60 7.34 9.55
N MET A 419 -14.87 6.26 9.87
CA MET A 419 -15.50 4.96 10.18
C MET A 419 -16.47 5.05 11.35
N VAL A 420 -16.07 5.64 12.48
CA VAL A 420 -16.92 5.77 13.67
C VAL A 420 -18.09 6.72 13.42
N PHE A 421 -17.86 7.88 12.81
CA PHE A 421 -18.90 8.91 12.73
C PHE A 421 -19.88 8.69 11.59
N ASP A 422 -19.43 8.09 10.48
CA ASP A 422 -20.23 7.91 9.26
C ASP A 422 -20.75 6.47 9.10
N SER A 423 -20.03 5.46 9.60
CA SER A 423 -20.35 4.04 9.36
C SER A 423 -20.76 3.26 10.60
N VAL A 424 -20.26 3.62 11.79
CA VAL A 424 -20.53 2.93 13.06
C VAL A 424 -20.83 3.93 14.20
N PRO A 425 -21.88 4.77 14.06
CA PRO A 425 -22.19 5.82 15.03
C PRO A 425 -22.49 5.32 16.45
N SER A 426 -22.86 4.06 16.63
CA SER A 426 -22.95 3.40 17.95
C SER A 426 -21.66 3.49 18.76
N ALA A 427 -20.50 3.53 18.11
CA ALA A 427 -19.20 3.60 18.78
C ALA A 427 -18.75 5.03 19.20
N LYS A 428 -19.57 6.06 18.95
CA LYS A 428 -19.21 7.47 19.24
C LYS A 428 -18.93 7.72 20.73
N SER A 429 -19.64 7.03 21.60
CA SER A 429 -19.47 7.08 23.06
C SER A 429 -18.05 6.70 23.49
N GLY A 430 -17.42 5.73 22.81
CA GLY A 430 -16.06 5.26 23.07
C GLY A 430 -14.97 6.06 22.37
N PHE A 431 -15.32 7.06 21.56
CA PHE A 431 -14.34 7.81 20.77
C PHE A 431 -13.60 8.88 21.59
N ILE A 432 -12.30 8.98 21.37
CA ILE A 432 -11.40 10.02 21.89
C ILE A 432 -10.57 10.60 20.74
N VAL A 433 -10.52 11.93 20.64
CA VAL A 433 -9.60 12.59 19.71
C VAL A 433 -8.17 12.51 20.26
N LEU A 434 -7.19 12.14 19.44
CA LEU A 434 -5.79 11.90 19.84
C LEU A 434 -5.18 13.10 20.57
N LYS A 435 -5.49 14.33 20.16
CA LYS A 435 -4.99 15.55 20.80
C LYS A 435 -5.58 15.79 22.21
N GLU A 436 -6.71 15.15 22.51
CA GLU A 436 -7.44 15.21 23.79
C GLU A 436 -7.20 13.95 24.64
N TYR A 437 -6.47 12.97 24.11
CA TYR A 437 -6.19 11.74 24.81
C TYR A 437 -5.34 12.02 26.06
N CYS A 438 -5.97 11.85 27.22
CA CYS A 438 -5.37 12.02 28.53
C CYS A 438 -6.02 11.05 29.53
N LEU A 439 -5.40 10.92 30.71
CA LEU A 439 -5.88 10.01 31.75
C LEU A 439 -7.32 10.31 32.19
N ASP A 440 -7.69 11.57 32.35
CA ASP A 440 -9.03 11.93 32.85
C ASP A 440 -10.13 11.61 31.85
N LEU A 441 -9.89 11.82 30.56
CA LEU A 441 -10.85 11.44 29.53
C LEU A 441 -10.96 9.92 29.40
N LEU A 442 -9.84 9.18 29.51
CA LEU A 442 -9.88 7.72 29.53
C LEU A 442 -10.66 7.19 30.73
N LYS A 443 -10.47 7.76 31.94
CA LYS A 443 -11.24 7.40 33.14
C LYS A 443 -12.73 7.51 32.89
N GLN A 444 -13.19 8.62 32.28
CA GLN A 444 -14.62 8.79 31.95
C GLN A 444 -15.15 7.69 31.03
N LYS A 445 -14.35 7.21 30.07
CA LYS A 445 -14.74 6.10 29.18
C LYS A 445 -14.74 4.76 29.91
N VAL A 446 -13.78 4.52 30.79
CA VAL A 446 -13.76 3.32 31.65
C VAL A 446 -14.91 3.32 32.64
N ASP A 447 -15.26 4.46 33.23
CA ASP A 447 -16.41 4.59 34.12
C ASP A 447 -17.74 4.38 33.37
N LEU A 448 -17.81 4.77 32.09
CA LEU A 448 -18.93 4.43 31.23
C LEU A 448 -18.99 2.91 31.03
N TYR A 449 -17.89 2.28 30.64
CA TYR A 449 -17.81 0.82 30.49
C TYR A 449 -18.22 0.07 31.75
N LEU A 450 -17.71 0.46 32.92
CA LEU A 450 -18.01 -0.22 34.18
C LEU A 450 -19.48 -0.12 34.60
N ARG A 451 -20.19 0.92 34.15
CA ARG A 451 -21.63 1.11 34.41
C ARG A 451 -22.51 0.46 33.34
N ASP A 452 -22.09 0.55 32.09
CA ASP A 452 -22.83 0.13 30.90
C ASP A 452 -21.83 -0.26 29.79
N PRO A 453 -21.38 -1.53 29.75
CA PRO A 453 -20.48 -2.01 28.70
C PRO A 453 -21.10 -1.89 27.30
N ASP A 454 -22.41 -2.10 27.19
CA ASP A 454 -23.16 -2.10 25.92
C ASP A 454 -23.15 -0.71 25.28
N ALA A 455 -23.05 0.36 26.08
CA ALA A 455 -22.87 1.72 25.56
C ALA A 455 -21.61 1.89 24.72
N LEU A 456 -20.62 0.99 24.81
CA LEU A 456 -19.38 1.01 24.03
C LEU A 456 -19.32 -0.11 22.97
N VAL A 457 -20.36 -0.93 22.83
CA VAL A 457 -20.41 -2.01 21.84
C VAL A 457 -20.73 -1.43 20.46
N PRO A 458 -19.85 -1.58 19.46
CA PRO A 458 -20.14 -1.17 18.10
C PRO A 458 -21.18 -2.09 17.45
N ASP A 459 -22.24 -1.52 16.88
CA ASP A 459 -23.23 -2.26 16.10
C ASP A 459 -22.72 -2.47 14.66
N VAL A 460 -22.24 -3.69 14.41
CA VAL A 460 -21.78 -4.12 13.09
C VAL A 460 -22.88 -4.05 12.01
N ASN A 461 -24.17 -3.94 12.39
CA ASN A 461 -25.27 -3.75 11.46
C ASN A 461 -25.38 -2.31 10.95
N GLU A 462 -24.75 -1.33 11.59
CA GLU A 462 -24.68 0.04 11.06
C GLU A 462 -23.85 0.07 9.78
N VAL A 463 -22.80 -0.75 9.74
CA VAL A 463 -22.04 -1.05 8.52
C VAL A 463 -22.94 -1.74 7.48
N ASN A 464 -23.95 -2.53 7.90
CA ASN A 464 -24.82 -3.33 7.01
C ASN A 464 -25.71 -2.51 6.07
N LYS A 465 -26.01 -1.24 6.39
CA LYS A 465 -26.68 -0.34 5.42
C LYS A 465 -25.86 -0.22 4.12
N ASN A 466 -24.54 -0.47 4.19
CA ASN A 466 -23.63 -0.60 3.04
C ASN A 466 -23.00 -2.00 2.85
N LYS A 467 -23.08 -2.97 3.81
CA LYS A 467 -22.50 -4.33 3.65
C LYS A 467 -23.13 -5.15 2.53
N ASN A 468 -24.35 -4.82 2.11
CA ASN A 468 -24.93 -5.41 0.91
C ASN A 468 -24.00 -5.29 -0.31
N ILE A 469 -23.02 -4.38 -0.32
CA ILE A 469 -22.04 -4.25 -1.40
C ILE A 469 -20.82 -5.16 -1.19
N VAL A 470 -20.29 -5.33 0.03
CA VAL A 470 -19.12 -6.21 0.28
C VAL A 470 -19.46 -7.67 -0.05
N ASN A 471 -20.64 -8.15 0.37
CA ASN A 471 -21.10 -9.50 0.05
C ASN A 471 -21.48 -9.65 -1.44
N LYS A 472 -21.75 -8.55 -2.15
CA LYS A 472 -21.98 -8.55 -3.59
C LYS A 472 -20.69 -8.35 -4.39
N LEU A 473 -19.57 -8.05 -3.73
CA LEU A 473 -18.31 -7.75 -4.39
C LEU A 473 -17.81 -8.93 -5.23
N PRO A 474 -17.90 -10.20 -4.79
CA PRO A 474 -17.55 -11.34 -5.64
C PRO A 474 -18.38 -11.39 -6.94
N GLN A 475 -19.70 -11.18 -6.85
CA GLN A 475 -20.57 -11.19 -8.02
C GLN A 475 -20.32 -9.98 -8.93
N LEU A 476 -20.21 -8.78 -8.36
CA LEU A 476 -19.90 -7.57 -9.10
C LEU A 476 -18.55 -7.68 -9.83
N PHE A 477 -17.55 -8.28 -9.17
CA PHE A 477 -16.24 -8.53 -9.75
C PHE A 477 -16.34 -9.50 -10.94
N LYS A 478 -17.07 -10.60 -10.77
CA LYS A 478 -17.31 -11.62 -11.80
C LYS A 478 -18.11 -11.09 -13.01
N ASP A 479 -19.00 -10.13 -12.79
CA ASP A 479 -19.76 -9.50 -13.87
C ASP A 479 -18.87 -8.62 -14.76
N GLN A 480 -17.80 -8.06 -14.19
CA GLN A 480 -16.88 -7.16 -14.91
C GLN A 480 -15.68 -7.89 -15.53
N ILE A 481 -15.28 -9.04 -14.98
CA ILE A 481 -14.09 -9.78 -15.38
C ILE A 481 -14.48 -11.24 -15.64
N LYS A 482 -14.19 -11.73 -16.84
CA LYS A 482 -14.46 -13.12 -17.21
C LYS A 482 -13.14 -13.87 -17.31
N LEU A 483 -12.96 -14.81 -16.40
CA LEU A 483 -11.81 -15.73 -16.35
C LEU A 483 -12.11 -17.01 -17.12
#